data_AF-A0A0F9CBG2-F1
#
_entry.id   AF-A0A0F9CBG2-F1
#
_cell.length_a   1.000
_cell.length_b   1.000
_cell.length_c   1.000
_cell.angle_alpha   90.00
_cell.angle_beta   90.00
_cell.angle_gamma   90.00
#
_symmetry.space_group_name_H-M   'P 1'
#
loop_
_entity.id
_entity.type
_entity.pdbx_description
1 polymer ?
#
loop_
_entity_poly.entity_id
_entity_poly.type
_entity_poly.pdbx_seq_one_letter_code
_entity_poly.pdbx_strand_id
1 'polypeptide(L)'
;MGYSKIETSIKKVERFLTLMVDANENLEWETTDPNKLAYYIREGIYTSGILYRNKPEDERLKEFSTLKSKFIIKIKGNRVIASLRSEVPLAVMSVKKMKSVYLPNISS
;
A
#
# COMPACT_ATOMS: atom_id res chain seq x y z
N MET A 1 -26.27 -10.46 -3.53
CA MET A 1 -25.04 -11.20 -3.94
C MET A 1 -23.87 -10.24 -4.18
N GLY A 2 -23.36 -9.56 -3.14
CA GLY A 2 -22.24 -8.61 -3.26
C GLY A 2 -20.86 -9.17 -2.86
N TYR A 3 -20.83 -10.30 -2.16
CA TYR A 3 -19.61 -10.85 -1.54
C TYR A 3 -18.68 -11.57 -2.53
N SER A 4 -19.17 -12.10 -3.65
CA SER A 4 -18.34 -12.97 -4.52
C SER A 4 -17.25 -12.22 -5.29
N LYS A 5 -17.50 -10.96 -5.71
CA LYS A 5 -16.49 -10.15 -6.41
C LYS A 5 -15.31 -9.78 -5.49
N ILE A 6 -15.61 -9.59 -4.21
CA ILE A 6 -14.66 -9.15 -3.20
C ILE A 6 -13.69 -10.28 -2.86
N GLU A 7 -14.19 -11.50 -2.61
CA GLU A 7 -13.34 -12.67 -2.37
C GLU A 7 -12.50 -13.06 -3.61
N THR A 8 -13.05 -12.88 -4.81
CA THR A 8 -12.32 -13.16 -6.07
C THR A 8 -11.12 -12.23 -6.25
N SER A 9 -11.19 -11.00 -5.73
CA SER A 9 -10.12 -10.01 -5.88
C SER A 9 -8.89 -10.39 -5.04
N ILE A 10 -9.09 -10.93 -3.83
CA ILE A 10 -7.98 -11.43 -3.00
C ILE A 10 -7.37 -12.67 -3.62
N LYS A 11 -8.18 -13.66 -4.07
CA LYS A 11 -7.67 -14.92 -4.65
C LYS A 11 -6.69 -14.71 -5.80
N LYS A 12 -6.91 -13.68 -6.64
CA LYS A 12 -6.03 -13.35 -7.77
C LYS A 12 -4.62 -12.94 -7.36
N VAL A 13 -4.47 -12.35 -6.17
CA VAL A 13 -3.19 -11.83 -5.69
C VAL A 13 -2.71 -12.47 -4.39
N GLU A 14 -3.41 -13.49 -3.90
CA GLU A 14 -3.16 -14.16 -2.63
C GLU A 14 -1.70 -14.60 -2.49
N ARG A 15 -1.13 -15.23 -3.53
CA ARG A 15 0.28 -15.64 -3.54
C ARG A 15 1.23 -14.46 -3.31
N PHE A 16 0.97 -13.30 -3.92
CA PHE A 16 1.79 -12.10 -3.74
C PHE A 16 1.64 -11.54 -2.32
N LEU A 17 0.41 -11.50 -1.80
CA LEU A 17 0.13 -11.01 -0.45
C LEU A 17 0.79 -11.89 0.61
N THR A 18 0.71 -13.22 0.48
CA THR A 18 1.39 -14.17 1.37
C THR A 18 2.90 -13.96 1.35
N LEU A 19 3.52 -13.85 0.17
CA LEU A 19 4.96 -13.56 0.08
C LEU A 19 5.33 -12.24 0.79
N MET A 20 4.49 -11.20 0.69
CA MET A 20 4.72 -9.94 1.38
C MET A 20 4.60 -10.04 2.91
N VAL A 21 3.74 -10.92 3.43
CA VAL A 21 3.60 -11.13 4.89
C VAL A 21 4.94 -11.59 5.46
N ASP A 22 5.54 -12.61 4.85
CA ASP A 22 6.79 -13.23 5.31
C ASP A 22 8.04 -12.40 5.00
N ALA A 23 7.98 -11.52 3.98
CA ALA A 23 9.15 -10.80 3.50
C ALA A 23 9.63 -9.71 4.48
N ASN A 24 10.92 -9.73 4.80
CA ASN A 24 11.61 -8.66 5.55
C ASN A 24 12.52 -7.81 4.66
N GLU A 25 12.31 -7.89 3.34
CA GLU A 25 13.05 -7.16 2.32
C GLU A 25 12.11 -6.70 1.20
N ASN A 26 12.65 -5.94 0.25
CA ASN A 26 11.90 -5.53 -0.93
C ASN A 26 11.60 -6.72 -1.83
N LEU A 27 10.38 -6.79 -2.37
CA LEU A 27 9.99 -7.80 -3.35
C LEU A 27 9.82 -7.16 -4.72
N GLU A 28 10.21 -7.89 -5.77
CA GLU A 28 10.11 -7.45 -7.15
C GLU A 28 9.53 -8.57 -8.03
N TRP A 29 8.56 -8.21 -8.88
CA TRP A 29 7.94 -9.13 -9.82
C TRP A 29 7.92 -8.53 -11.22
N GLU A 30 8.47 -9.27 -12.17
CA GLU A 30 8.40 -8.94 -13.59
C GLU A 30 7.06 -9.40 -14.19
N THR A 31 6.46 -8.56 -15.02
CA THR A 31 5.16 -8.84 -15.65
C THR A 31 5.01 -8.03 -16.94
N THR A 32 4.23 -8.56 -17.88
CA THR A 32 3.86 -7.85 -19.11
C THR A 32 2.87 -6.71 -18.84
N ASP A 33 2.15 -6.75 -17.72
CA ASP A 33 1.18 -5.72 -17.32
C ASP A 33 1.38 -5.29 -15.85
N PRO A 34 2.38 -4.43 -15.58
CA PRO A 34 2.71 -4.00 -14.23
C PRO A 34 1.64 -3.10 -13.61
N ASN A 35 0.91 -2.34 -14.43
CA ASN A 35 -0.19 -1.49 -13.95
C ASN A 35 -1.31 -2.33 -13.36
N LYS A 36 -1.72 -3.39 -14.07
CA LYS A 36 -2.77 -4.30 -13.63
C LYS A 36 -2.37 -5.09 -12.39
N LEU A 37 -1.14 -5.63 -12.33
CA LEU A 37 -0.67 -6.35 -11.15
C LEU A 37 -0.59 -5.43 -9.93
N ALA A 38 0.00 -4.24 -10.07
CA ALA A 38 0.07 -3.27 -8.98
C ALA A 38 -1.32 -2.82 -8.50
N TYR A 39 -2.27 -2.64 -9.43
CA TYR A 39 -3.66 -2.36 -9.09
C TYR A 39 -4.28 -3.49 -8.26
N TYR A 40 -4.18 -4.74 -8.71
CA TYR A 40 -4.77 -5.87 -7.98
C TYR A 40 -4.13 -6.10 -6.61
N ILE A 41 -2.81 -5.90 -6.46
CA ILE A 41 -2.15 -6.01 -5.16
C ILE A 41 -2.72 -4.96 -4.19
N ARG A 42 -2.82 -3.69 -4.63
CA ARG A 42 -3.40 -2.61 -3.82
C ARG A 42 -4.87 -2.88 -3.48
N GLU A 43 -5.65 -3.34 -4.45
CA GLU A 43 -7.05 -3.70 -4.28
C GLU A 43 -7.21 -4.87 -3.31
N GLY A 44 -6.35 -5.89 -3.40
CA GLY A 44 -6.34 -7.05 -2.49
C GLY A 44 -6.06 -6.64 -1.04
N ILE A 45 -5.08 -5.77 -0.81
CA ILE A 45 -4.77 -5.22 0.52
C ILE A 45 -5.96 -4.43 1.08
N TYR A 46 -6.52 -3.53 0.28
CA TYR A 46 -7.67 -2.71 0.69
C TYR A 46 -8.89 -3.58 1.02
N THR A 47 -9.18 -4.53 0.13
CA THR A 47 -10.31 -5.46 0.24
C THR A 47 -10.18 -6.37 1.45
N SER A 48 -8.97 -6.85 1.76
CA SER A 48 -8.72 -7.65 2.96
C SER A 48 -9.13 -6.90 4.23
N GLY A 49 -8.84 -5.59 4.29
CA GLY A 49 -9.26 -4.75 5.40
C GLY A 49 -10.78 -4.51 5.49
N ILE A 50 -11.51 -4.56 4.37
CA ILE A 50 -12.98 -4.52 4.39
C ILE A 50 -13.54 -5.85 4.91
N LEU A 51 -13.05 -6.96 4.35
CA LEU A 51 -13.55 -8.29 4.72
C LEU A 51 -13.23 -8.65 6.17
N TYR A 52 -12.04 -8.28 6.68
CA TYR A 52 -11.68 -8.51 8.07
C TYR A 52 -12.67 -7.90 9.07
N ARG A 53 -13.25 -6.73 8.75
CA ARG A 53 -14.29 -6.12 9.60
C ARG A 53 -15.57 -6.95 9.69
N ASN A 54 -15.84 -7.74 8.65
CA ASN A 54 -17.02 -8.61 8.57
C ASN A 54 -16.73 -10.05 9.03
N LYS A 55 -15.46 -10.47 9.02
CA LYS A 55 -14.96 -11.80 9.43
C LYS A 55 -13.68 -11.64 10.28
N PRO A 56 -13.78 -11.10 11.51
CA PRO A 56 -12.61 -10.79 12.35
C PRO A 56 -11.83 -12.02 12.83
N GLU A 57 -12.39 -13.22 12.69
CA GLU A 57 -11.76 -14.51 12.99
C GLU A 57 -10.74 -14.96 11.94
N ASP A 58 -10.75 -14.36 10.75
CA ASP A 58 -9.81 -14.69 9.67
C ASP A 58 -8.51 -13.88 9.80
N GLU A 59 -7.53 -14.47 10.50
CA GLU A 59 -6.22 -13.85 10.74
C GLU A 59 -5.44 -13.56 9.44
N ARG A 60 -5.69 -14.28 8.33
CA ARG A 60 -5.03 -13.95 7.07
C ARG A 60 -5.50 -12.59 6.53
N LEU A 61 -6.79 -12.29 6.65
CA LEU A 61 -7.32 -10.99 6.20
C LEU A 61 -6.73 -9.85 7.03
N LYS A 62 -6.52 -10.08 8.33
CA LYS A 62 -5.81 -9.15 9.21
C LYS A 62 -4.40 -8.89 8.70
N GLU A 63 -3.60 -9.94 8.52
CA GLU A 63 -2.22 -9.84 8.03
C GLU A 63 -2.16 -9.08 6.70
N PHE A 64 -2.97 -9.47 5.72
CA PHE A 64 -3.02 -8.80 4.42
C PHE A 64 -3.40 -7.33 4.52
N SER A 65 -4.34 -6.97 5.42
CA SER A 65 -4.74 -5.58 5.63
C SER A 65 -3.63 -4.70 6.21
N THR A 66 -2.71 -5.29 6.98
CA THR A 66 -1.57 -4.57 7.59
C THR A 66 -0.45 -4.27 6.60
N LEU A 67 -0.40 -4.98 5.46
CA LEU A 67 0.65 -4.80 4.43
C LEU A 67 0.72 -3.37 3.90
N LYS A 68 -0.39 -2.61 3.91
CA LYS A 68 -0.40 -1.18 3.53
C LYS A 68 0.57 -0.33 4.35
N SER A 69 0.82 -0.72 5.59
CA SER A 69 1.70 -0.04 6.56
C SER A 69 3.12 -0.56 6.53
N LYS A 70 3.36 -1.73 5.92
CA LYS A 70 4.70 -2.34 5.77
C LYS A 70 5.34 -1.97 4.43
N PHE A 71 4.56 -1.96 3.35
CA PHE A 71 5.05 -1.77 1.99
C PHE A 71 4.45 -0.55 1.27
N ILE A 72 5.19 -0.08 0.25
CA ILE A 72 4.73 0.82 -0.81
C ILE A 72 4.87 0.06 -2.13
N ILE A 73 3.77 -0.03 -2.89
CA ILE A 73 3.77 -0.66 -4.22
C ILE A 73 4.14 0.37 -5.27
N LYS A 74 5.24 0.13 -5.99
CA LYS A 74 5.79 0.97 -7.07
C LYS A 74 5.81 0.19 -8.38
N ILE A 75 5.84 0.91 -9.49
CA ILE A 75 6.04 0.34 -10.83
C ILE A 75 7.33 0.92 -11.39
N LYS A 76 8.19 0.08 -11.97
CA LYS A 76 9.42 0.49 -12.64
C LYS A 76 9.60 -0.34 -13.91
N GLY A 77 9.35 0.27 -15.07
CA GLY A 77 9.34 -0.45 -16.34
C GLY A 77 8.30 -1.57 -16.32
N ASN A 78 8.74 -2.80 -16.61
CA ASN A 78 7.92 -4.02 -16.58
C ASN A 78 7.87 -4.71 -15.21
N ARG A 79 8.33 -4.05 -14.14
CA ARG A 79 8.34 -4.61 -12.78
C ARG A 79 7.38 -3.90 -11.84
N VAL A 80 6.78 -4.69 -10.97
CA VAL A 80 6.07 -4.23 -9.77
C VAL A 80 6.96 -4.49 -8.57
N ILE A 81 7.22 -3.45 -7.78
CA ILE A 81 8.11 -3.50 -6.62
C ILE A 81 7.29 -3.21 -5.36
N ALA A 82 7.32 -4.11 -4.40
CA ALA A 82 6.87 -3.84 -3.04
C ALA A 82 8.09 -3.39 -2.21
N SER A 83 8.24 -2.08 -2.03
CA SER A 83 9.31 -1.51 -1.21
C SER A 83 8.90 -1.39 0.26
N LEU A 84 9.76 -1.79 1.19
CA LEU A 84 9.55 -1.56 2.62
C LEU A 84 9.46 -0.06 2.93
N ARG A 85 8.54 0.31 3.83
CA ARG A 85 8.37 1.71 4.26
C ARG A 85 9.47 2.20 5.18
N SER A 86 10.11 1.32 5.94
CA SER A 86 11.26 1.65 6.80
C SER A 86 12.47 2.15 6.02
N GLU A 87 12.60 1.75 4.74
CA GLU A 87 13.67 2.20 3.85
C GLU A 87 13.38 3.53 3.16
N VAL A 88 12.14 4.04 3.26
CA VAL A 88 11.82 5.37 2.75
C VAL A 88 12.16 6.38 3.85
N PRO A 89 13.12 7.31 3.63
CA PRO A 89 13.47 8.28 4.64
C PRO A 89 12.22 9.09 5.02
N LEU A 90 11.83 9.03 6.30
CA LEU A 90 10.82 9.89 6.92
C LEU A 90 11.16 11.40 6.81
N ALA A 91 12.32 11.74 6.24
CA ALA A 91 12.87 13.08 6.11
C ALA A 91 12.05 14.07 5.27
N VAL A 92 11.04 13.63 4.50
CA VAL A 92 10.27 14.55 3.63
C VAL A 92 9.08 15.22 4.35
N MET A 93 8.67 14.76 5.54
CA MET A 93 7.49 15.33 6.24
C MET A 93 7.81 16.29 7.39
N SER A 94 9.08 16.62 7.62
CA SER A 94 9.46 17.75 8.49
C SER A 94 9.73 19.00 7.66
N VAL A 95 8.81 19.37 6.76
CA VAL A 95 8.78 20.76 6.26
C VAL A 95 8.35 21.61 7.45
N LYS A 96 9.37 22.15 8.14
CA LYS A 96 9.30 23.26 9.10
C LYS A 96 8.07 24.11 8.77
N LYS A 97 7.14 24.22 9.73
CA LYS A 97 6.23 25.36 9.84
C LYS A 97 7.05 26.62 9.54
N MET A 98 6.96 27.15 8.32
CA MET A 98 7.46 28.49 8.04
C MET A 98 6.59 29.40 8.90
N LYS A 99 7.17 29.96 9.97
CA LYS A 99 6.56 31.07 10.70
C LYS A 99 6.20 32.12 9.65
N SER A 100 4.92 32.50 9.61
CA SER A 100 4.47 33.61 8.76
C SER A 100 5.34 34.83 9.10
N VAL A 101 6.16 35.27 8.14
CA VAL A 101 6.87 36.54 8.26
C VAL A 101 5.80 37.61 8.00
N TYR A 102 5.45 38.36 9.04
CA TYR A 102 4.62 39.55 8.93
C TYR A 102 5.29 40.52 7.94
N LEU A 103 4.60 40.87 6.85
CA LEU A 103 4.98 42.01 6.03
C LEU A 103 4.55 43.27 6.79
N PRO A 104 5.45 44.23 7.06
CA PRO A 104 5.04 45.50 7.65
C PRO A 104 4.17 46.27 6.66
N ASN A 105 3.04 46.77 7.16
CA ASN A 105 2.12 47.66 6.45
C ASN A 105 2.90 48.80 5.80
N ILE A 106 2.85 48.89 4.48
CA ILE A 106 3.24 50.10 3.75
C ILE A 106 2.03 51.03 3.84
N SER A 107 2.06 51.93 4.81
CA SER A 107 1.13 53.05 4.90
C SER A 107 1.42 54.04 3.77
N SER A 108 0.37 54.54 3.13
CA SER A 108 0.43 55.60 2.12
C SER A 108 0.80 56.95 2.71
#